data_AF-A0A3B9HB69-F1
#
_entry.id   AF-A0A3B9HB69-F1
#
_cell.length_a   1.000
_cell.length_b   1.000
_cell.length_c   1.000
_cell.angle_alpha   90.00
_cell.angle_beta   90.00
_cell.angle_gamma   90.00
#
_symmetry.space_group_name_H-M   'P 1'
#
loop_
_entity.id
_entity.type
_entity.pdbx_description
1 polymer ?
#
loop_
_entity_poly.entity_id
_entity_poly.type
_entity_poly.pdbx_seq_one_letter_code
_entity_poly.pdbx_strand_id
1 'polypeptide(L)'
;FEPIDFMGYEAEFYTSEVTGLETYRYNREKPWTKKVNYYNKYIPSVSVKKPMYYVLPQAWKEVHERLKENGVSLTQIKQDTSLLVSAYFIIDQNTPSRPYEGHYLHRNVQVMKKEQLISFHKGDYIIPTAQKNVRFIIETLEPQAVDSYFAWNFFDEILQQKEYFSPYIFEEKAKEIVQNQPDLKAEFELLKESDVQFANNHWQQLYWIYKHSDNYEPTHLRYPVFRIE
;
A
#
# COMPACT_ATOMS: atom_id res chain seq x y z
N PHE A 1 11.48 -19.30 -20.20
CA PHE A 1 12.82 -19.41 -19.62
C PHE A 1 13.82 -19.45 -20.77
N GLU A 2 15.05 -19.04 -20.52
CA GLU A 2 16.16 -19.16 -21.47
C GLU A 2 17.24 -20.02 -20.79
N PRO A 3 17.65 -21.18 -21.34
CA PRO A 3 18.69 -21.99 -20.71
C PRO A 3 20.02 -21.24 -20.72
N ILE A 4 20.68 -21.15 -19.57
CA ILE A 4 22.04 -20.62 -19.46
C ILE A 4 23.00 -21.71 -19.01
N ASP A 5 24.25 -21.62 -19.44
CA ASP A 5 25.32 -22.44 -18.89
C ASP A 5 25.65 -21.91 -17.49
N PHE A 6 25.35 -22.72 -16.47
CA PHE A 6 25.66 -22.42 -15.09
C PHE A 6 26.89 -23.22 -14.68
N MET A 7 27.92 -22.50 -14.25
CA MET A 7 29.17 -23.06 -13.77
C MET A 7 29.08 -23.24 -12.26
N GLY A 8 29.40 -24.44 -11.79
CA GLY A 8 29.36 -24.78 -10.38
C GLY A 8 30.42 -25.80 -10.01
N TYR A 9 30.35 -26.29 -8.78
CA TYR A 9 31.22 -27.32 -8.23
C TYR A 9 30.36 -28.43 -7.63
N GLU A 10 30.84 -29.68 -7.66
CA GLU A 10 30.08 -30.80 -7.08
C GLU A 10 29.89 -30.60 -5.57
N ALA A 11 28.70 -30.98 -5.07
CA ALA A 11 28.43 -31.00 -3.63
C ALA A 11 29.02 -32.29 -3.02
N GLU A 12 29.83 -32.13 -1.98
CA GLU A 12 30.38 -33.21 -1.16
C GLU A 12 29.71 -33.17 0.22
N PHE A 13 29.07 -34.27 0.61
CA PHE A 13 28.39 -34.38 1.90
C PHE A 13 29.35 -34.85 2.98
N TYR A 14 29.21 -34.30 4.18
CA TYR A 14 30.00 -34.69 5.36
C TYR A 14 29.19 -34.48 6.64
N THR A 15 29.54 -35.18 7.71
CA THR A 15 28.95 -34.96 9.03
C THR A 15 29.63 -33.77 9.69
N SER A 16 28.86 -32.77 10.08
CA SER A 16 29.34 -31.62 10.84
C SER A 16 29.89 -32.09 12.19
N GLU A 17 31.15 -31.79 12.48
CA GLU A 17 31.75 -32.11 13.79
C GLU A 17 31.13 -31.30 14.94
N VAL A 18 30.52 -30.14 14.63
CA VAL A 18 29.89 -29.26 15.63
C VAL A 18 28.50 -29.75 16.00
N THR A 19 27.73 -30.26 15.03
CA THR A 19 26.30 -30.57 15.22
C THR A 19 25.97 -32.05 15.08
N GLY A 20 26.89 -32.87 14.56
CA GLY A 20 26.66 -34.29 14.26
C GLY A 20 25.69 -34.55 13.11
N LEU A 21 25.22 -33.51 12.41
CA LEU A 21 24.25 -33.62 11.31
C LEU A 21 24.98 -33.65 9.96
N GLU A 22 24.39 -34.36 9.00
CA GLU A 22 24.86 -34.29 7.61
C GLU A 22 24.68 -32.88 7.04
N THR A 23 25.72 -32.40 6.39
CA THR A 23 25.74 -31.14 5.64
C THR A 23 26.56 -31.33 4.37
N TYR A 24 26.76 -30.27 3.59
CA TYR A 24 27.53 -30.33 2.35
C TYR A 24 28.46 -29.14 2.18
N ARG A 25 29.48 -29.31 1.35
CA ARG A 25 30.35 -28.24 0.85
C ARG A 25 30.55 -28.41 -0.66
N TYR A 26 30.86 -27.31 -1.33
CA TYR A 26 31.20 -27.36 -2.76
C TYR A 26 32.68 -27.69 -2.95
N ASN A 27 32.99 -28.77 -3.68
CA ASN A 27 34.35 -29.21 -3.96
C ASN A 27 34.94 -28.44 -5.16
N ARG A 28 35.83 -27.48 -4.86
CA ARG A 28 36.46 -26.61 -5.86
C ARG A 28 37.34 -27.34 -6.89
N GLU A 29 37.72 -28.58 -6.63
CA GLU A 29 38.51 -29.42 -7.56
C GLU A 29 37.63 -30.16 -8.57
N LYS A 30 36.29 -30.14 -8.39
CA LYS A 30 35.32 -30.80 -9.25
C LYS A 30 34.34 -29.80 -9.88
N PRO A 31 34.80 -28.93 -10.81
CA PRO A 31 33.92 -28.02 -11.52
C PRO A 31 32.99 -28.77 -12.46
N TRP A 32 31.77 -28.26 -12.62
CA TRP A 32 30.83 -28.71 -13.62
C TRP A 32 30.19 -27.53 -14.33
N THR A 33 29.69 -27.76 -15.54
CA THR A 33 28.82 -26.82 -16.25
C THR A 33 27.55 -27.56 -16.65
N LYS A 34 26.39 -27.01 -16.30
CA LYS A 34 25.09 -27.58 -16.65
C LYS A 34 24.17 -26.49 -17.14
N LYS A 35 23.29 -26.84 -18.07
CA LYS A 35 22.22 -25.95 -18.49
C LYS A 35 21.16 -25.89 -17.39
N VAL A 36 20.89 -24.69 -16.90
CA VAL A 36 19.81 -24.42 -15.95
C VAL A 36 18.79 -23.48 -16.59
N ASN A 37 17.53 -23.64 -16.23
CA ASN A 37 16.47 -22.75 -16.70
C ASN A 37 16.62 -21.39 -16.00
N TYR A 38 16.92 -20.34 -16.77
CA TYR A 38 16.89 -18.97 -16.27
C TYR A 38 15.50 -18.36 -16.50
N TYR A 39 14.82 -18.04 -15.40
CA TYR A 39 13.48 -17.42 -15.40
C TYR A 39 13.62 -15.90 -15.29
N ASN A 40 13.93 -15.25 -16.40
CA ASN A 40 14.17 -13.80 -16.51
C ASN A 40 12.97 -12.99 -17.00
N LYS A 41 11.81 -13.64 -17.18
CA LYS A 41 10.58 -13.01 -17.66
C LYS A 41 9.50 -13.17 -16.61
N TYR A 42 8.88 -12.05 -16.25
CA TYR A 42 7.77 -12.00 -15.31
C TYR A 42 6.49 -11.63 -16.07
N ILE A 43 5.39 -12.29 -15.71
CA ILE A 43 4.06 -11.86 -16.13
C ILE A 43 3.58 -10.87 -15.05
N PRO A 44 3.21 -9.64 -15.41
CA PRO A 44 2.74 -8.67 -14.43
C PRO A 44 1.44 -9.15 -13.79
N SER A 45 1.39 -9.17 -12.45
CA SER A 45 0.17 -9.45 -11.69
C SER A 45 -0.72 -8.21 -11.55
N VAL A 46 -0.11 -7.02 -11.56
CA VAL A 46 -0.78 -5.72 -11.50
C VAL A 46 -0.17 -4.82 -12.57
N SER A 47 -0.97 -3.95 -13.15
CA SER A 47 -0.52 -2.94 -14.12
C SER A 47 -1.21 -1.62 -13.84
N VAL A 48 -0.43 -0.55 -13.81
CA VAL A 48 -0.93 0.81 -13.62
C VAL A 48 -0.60 1.67 -14.84
N LYS A 49 -1.49 2.61 -15.15
CA LYS A 49 -1.18 3.66 -16.13
C LYS A 49 -0.20 4.64 -15.49
N LYS A 50 0.83 5.07 -16.21
CA LYS A 50 1.71 6.15 -15.75
C LYS A 50 0.94 7.48 -15.69
N PRO A 51 0.86 8.17 -14.54
CA PRO A 51 0.24 9.51 -14.45
C PRO A 51 1.15 10.59 -15.03
N MET A 52 0.64 11.80 -15.27
CA MET A 52 1.49 12.94 -15.63
C MET A 52 2.35 13.42 -14.46
N TYR A 53 1.75 13.47 -13.26
CA TYR A 53 2.43 13.90 -12.03
C TYR A 53 1.95 13.08 -10.83
N TYR A 54 2.81 12.97 -9.83
CA TYR A 54 2.38 12.70 -8.46
C TYR A 54 2.37 13.99 -7.63
N VAL A 55 1.55 14.04 -6.60
CA VAL A 55 1.56 15.09 -5.58
C VAL A 55 1.79 14.45 -4.21
N LEU A 56 2.79 14.93 -3.49
CA LEU A 56 3.23 14.41 -2.20
C LEU A 56 3.20 15.53 -1.15
N PRO A 57 2.36 15.42 -0.11
CA PRO A 57 2.35 16.38 1.00
C PRO A 57 3.71 16.46 1.69
N GLN A 58 4.11 17.67 2.07
CA GLN A 58 5.42 17.91 2.70
C GLN A 58 5.59 17.22 4.06
N ALA A 59 4.49 16.82 4.70
CA ALA A 59 4.48 16.06 5.95
C ALA A 59 5.25 14.74 5.85
N TRP A 60 5.30 14.13 4.65
CA TRP A 60 6.04 12.90 4.38
C TRP A 60 7.50 13.18 4.08
N LYS A 61 8.20 13.68 5.10
CA LYS A 61 9.58 14.16 5.00
C LYS A 61 10.53 13.08 4.49
N GLU A 62 10.51 11.91 5.13
CA GLU A 62 11.42 10.81 4.79
C GLU A 62 11.26 10.35 3.34
N VAL A 63 10.03 10.35 2.83
CA VAL A 63 9.73 9.96 1.45
C VAL A 63 10.30 10.98 0.47
N HIS A 64 10.03 12.28 0.66
CA HIS A 64 10.53 13.27 -0.29
C HIS A 64 12.05 13.46 -0.21
N GLU A 65 12.68 13.24 0.95
CA GLU A 65 14.14 13.26 1.09
C GLU A 65 14.77 12.08 0.32
N ARG A 66 14.24 10.86 0.46
CA ARG A 66 14.69 9.69 -0.29
C ARG A 66 14.53 9.83 -1.80
N LEU A 67 13.42 10.41 -2.24
CA LEU A 67 13.23 10.73 -3.65
C LEU A 67 14.33 11.67 -4.16
N LYS A 68 14.66 12.74 -3.41
CA LYS A 68 15.76 13.67 -3.76
C LYS A 68 17.12 12.97 -3.79
N GLU A 69 17.42 12.14 -2.79
CA GLU A 69 18.67 11.36 -2.70
C GLU A 69 18.84 10.42 -3.90
N ASN A 70 17.73 9.88 -4.42
CA ASN A 70 17.69 9.06 -5.63
C ASN A 70 17.60 9.89 -6.94
N GLY A 71 17.83 11.21 -6.86
CA GLY A 71 17.87 12.11 -8.01
C GLY A 71 16.52 12.37 -8.66
N VAL A 72 15.40 12.16 -7.95
CA VAL A 72 14.06 12.52 -8.45
C VAL A 72 13.89 14.03 -8.37
N SER A 73 13.51 14.64 -9.49
CA SER A 73 13.13 16.04 -9.55
C SER A 73 11.76 16.25 -8.93
N LEU A 74 11.67 17.17 -7.97
CA LEU A 74 10.46 17.55 -7.25
C LEU A 74 10.29 19.07 -7.36
N THR A 75 9.07 19.55 -7.61
CA THR A 75 8.75 20.98 -7.62
C THR A 75 7.86 21.31 -6.44
N GLN A 76 8.28 22.23 -5.57
CA GLN A 76 7.45 22.68 -4.47
C GLN A 76 6.32 23.59 -4.95
N ILE A 77 5.11 23.32 -4.47
CA ILE A 77 3.93 24.18 -4.56
C ILE A 77 4.24 25.48 -3.79
N LYS A 78 4.07 26.63 -4.46
CA LYS A 78 4.47 27.94 -3.93
C LYS A 78 3.38 28.67 -3.15
N GLN A 79 2.13 28.27 -3.36
CA GLN A 79 0.95 28.81 -2.71
C GLN A 79 -0.08 27.70 -2.54
N ASP A 80 -0.90 27.80 -1.51
CA ASP A 80 -2.02 26.87 -1.30
C ASP A 80 -2.90 26.83 -2.55
N THR A 81 -3.32 25.63 -2.93
CA THR A 81 -4.07 25.37 -4.17
C THR A 81 -4.95 24.13 -3.98
N SER A 82 -6.03 24.02 -4.75
CA SER A 82 -6.78 22.78 -4.86
C SER A 82 -6.55 22.17 -6.24
N LEU A 83 -6.34 20.85 -6.30
CA LEU A 83 -6.12 20.12 -7.53
C LEU A 83 -7.10 18.95 -7.61
N LEU A 84 -7.64 18.71 -8.79
CA LEU A 84 -8.39 17.50 -9.09
C LEU A 84 -7.37 16.36 -9.27
N VAL A 85 -7.45 15.33 -8.44
CA VAL A 85 -6.48 14.24 -8.39
C VAL A 85 -7.19 12.89 -8.31
N SER A 86 -6.51 11.84 -8.79
CA SER A 86 -6.84 10.46 -8.44
C SER A 86 -6.16 10.10 -7.12
N ALA A 87 -6.95 9.77 -6.11
CA ALA A 87 -6.51 9.27 -4.81
C ALA A 87 -6.74 7.76 -4.72
N TYR A 88 -5.82 7.06 -4.07
CA TYR A 88 -6.02 5.66 -3.68
C TYR A 88 -6.50 5.57 -2.24
N PHE A 89 -7.34 4.57 -1.97
CA PHE A 89 -7.67 4.13 -0.62
C PHE A 89 -7.26 2.67 -0.48
N ILE A 90 -6.55 2.36 0.60
CA ILE A 90 -6.15 1.00 0.93
C ILE A 90 -7.39 0.24 1.39
N ILE A 91 -7.74 -0.83 0.67
CA ILE A 91 -8.89 -1.70 1.01
C ILE A 91 -8.42 -2.82 1.93
N ASP A 92 -7.29 -3.43 1.59
CA ASP A 92 -6.72 -4.57 2.31
C ASP A 92 -5.22 -4.69 2.07
N GLN A 93 -4.51 -5.30 3.01
CA GLN A 93 -3.08 -5.56 2.98
C GLN A 93 -2.71 -6.65 4.00
N ASN A 94 -1.69 -7.44 3.68
CA ASN A 94 -1.11 -8.39 4.60
C ASN A 94 0.17 -7.82 5.22
N THR A 95 0.19 -7.70 6.55
CA THR A 95 1.37 -7.26 7.32
C THR A 95 1.89 -8.42 8.16
N PRO A 96 3.18 -8.78 8.07
CA PRO A 96 3.78 -9.82 8.90
C PRO A 96 3.81 -9.39 10.37
N SER A 97 3.83 -10.36 11.29
CA SER A 97 3.96 -10.07 12.73
C SER A 97 5.40 -9.85 13.21
N ARG A 98 6.39 -10.09 12.34
CA ARG A 98 7.81 -9.91 12.63
C ARG A 98 8.43 -8.92 11.64
N PRO A 99 9.35 -8.06 12.09
CA PRO A 99 10.00 -7.11 11.22
C PRO A 99 11.02 -7.81 10.30
N TYR A 100 11.24 -7.22 9.13
CA TYR A 100 12.30 -7.51 8.18
C TYR A 100 13.12 -6.24 8.00
N GLU A 101 14.42 -6.27 8.31
CA GLU A 101 15.30 -5.07 8.24
C GLU A 101 14.76 -3.85 9.01
N GLY A 102 13.97 -4.06 10.08
CA GLY A 102 13.35 -2.99 10.87
C GLY A 102 11.98 -2.53 10.38
N HIS A 103 11.46 -3.14 9.30
CA HIS A 103 10.20 -2.77 8.65
C HIS A 103 9.15 -3.88 8.73
N TYR A 104 7.87 -3.50 8.66
CA TYR A 104 6.73 -4.43 8.64
C TYR A 104 6.12 -4.46 7.24
N LEU A 105 6.73 -5.24 6.34
CA LEU A 105 6.44 -5.20 4.91
C LEU A 105 4.98 -5.52 4.56
N HIS A 106 4.20 -4.55 4.10
CA HIS A 106 2.86 -4.77 3.56
C HIS A 106 2.92 -5.50 2.22
N ARG A 107 2.03 -6.47 2.03
CA ARG A 107 1.92 -7.30 0.83
C ARG A 107 0.48 -7.45 0.39
N ASN A 108 0.28 -7.90 -0.85
CA ASN A 108 -1.04 -8.13 -1.45
C ASN A 108 -1.97 -6.93 -1.32
N VAL A 109 -1.41 -5.72 -1.49
CA VAL A 109 -2.12 -4.47 -1.27
C VAL A 109 -3.23 -4.32 -2.30
N GLN A 110 -4.46 -4.15 -1.81
CA GLN A 110 -5.63 -3.86 -2.61
C GLN A 110 -6.01 -2.40 -2.43
N VAL A 111 -6.32 -1.73 -3.53
CA VAL A 111 -6.70 -0.31 -3.51
C VAL A 111 -7.94 -0.07 -4.33
N MET A 112 -8.74 0.90 -3.90
CA MET A 112 -9.72 1.57 -4.75
C MET A 112 -9.18 2.92 -5.18
N LYS A 113 -9.48 3.32 -6.41
CA LYS A 113 -9.12 4.64 -6.94
C LYS A 113 -10.36 5.53 -7.03
N LYS A 114 -10.27 6.75 -6.52
CA LYS A 114 -11.34 7.75 -6.60
C LYS A 114 -10.78 9.10 -7.02
N GLU A 115 -11.49 9.80 -7.90
CA GLU A 115 -11.17 11.18 -8.21
C GLU A 115 -11.70 12.12 -7.12
N GLN A 116 -10.87 13.05 -6.67
CA GLN A 116 -11.19 14.00 -5.60
C GLN A 116 -10.55 15.36 -5.87
N LEU A 117 -11.26 16.43 -5.51
CA LEU A 117 -10.67 17.76 -5.39
C LEU A 117 -10.00 17.85 -4.01
N ILE A 118 -8.66 17.90 -3.99
CA ILE A 118 -7.86 17.93 -2.75
C ILE A 118 -7.15 19.28 -2.64
N SER A 119 -7.19 19.86 -1.45
CA SER A 119 -6.39 21.04 -1.10
C SER A 119 -4.97 20.63 -0.74
N PHE A 120 -4.01 21.33 -1.33
CA PHE A 120 -2.58 21.19 -1.11
C PHE A 120 -2.04 22.52 -0.59
N HIS A 121 -1.02 22.43 0.26
CA HIS A 121 -0.43 23.58 0.91
C HIS A 121 0.89 23.99 0.25
N LYS A 122 1.25 25.25 0.43
CA LYS A 122 2.60 25.72 0.13
C LYS A 122 3.63 24.82 0.81
N GLY A 123 4.57 24.31 0.00
CA GLY A 123 5.63 23.40 0.45
C GLY A 123 5.42 21.95 0.03
N ASP A 124 4.18 21.54 -0.30
CA ASP A 124 3.89 20.23 -0.88
C ASP A 124 4.59 20.08 -2.25
N TYR A 125 4.82 18.84 -2.69
CA TYR A 125 5.65 18.56 -3.86
C TYR A 125 4.83 18.02 -5.03
N ILE A 126 5.06 18.57 -6.22
CA ILE A 126 4.65 18.01 -7.50
C ILE A 126 5.84 17.26 -8.11
N ILE A 127 5.61 16.03 -8.54
CA ILE A 127 6.63 15.10 -9.03
C ILE A 127 6.30 14.75 -10.48
N PRO A 128 6.95 15.38 -11.48
CA PRO A 128 6.70 15.06 -12.89
C PRO A 128 7.15 13.63 -13.22
N THR A 129 6.36 12.87 -13.96
CA THR A 129 6.81 11.55 -14.45
C THR A 129 7.60 11.64 -15.76
N ALA A 130 7.64 12.82 -16.38
CA ALA A 130 8.44 13.12 -17.57
C ALA A 130 9.93 13.38 -17.20
N GLN A 131 10.57 12.40 -16.56
CA GLN A 131 11.98 12.48 -16.16
C GLN A 131 12.66 11.10 -16.21
N LYS A 132 14.01 11.10 -16.21
CA LYS A 132 14.83 9.88 -16.35
C LYS A 132 14.50 8.79 -15.31
N ASN A 133 14.20 9.21 -14.08
CA ASN A 133 13.96 8.31 -12.94
C ASN A 133 12.50 7.82 -12.83
N VAL A 134 11.69 7.94 -13.89
CA VAL A 134 10.27 7.56 -13.88
C VAL A 134 9.98 6.15 -13.39
N ARG A 135 10.83 5.16 -13.72
CA ARG A 135 10.65 3.79 -13.24
C ARG A 135 10.75 3.73 -11.71
N PHE A 136 11.78 4.35 -11.13
CA PHE A 136 11.95 4.42 -9.68
C PHE A 136 10.75 5.11 -9.02
N ILE A 137 10.26 6.20 -9.60
CA ILE A 137 9.08 6.92 -9.08
C ILE A 137 7.84 6.01 -9.05
N ILE A 138 7.54 5.30 -10.14
CA ILE A 138 6.37 4.41 -10.20
C ILE A 138 6.52 3.25 -9.21
N GLU A 139 7.67 2.57 -9.21
CA GLU A 139 7.90 1.41 -8.35
C GLU A 139 7.88 1.77 -6.85
N THR A 140 8.23 3.02 -6.50
CA THR A 140 8.26 3.45 -5.09
C THR A 140 6.98 4.16 -4.63
N LEU A 141 6.29 4.87 -5.52
CA LEU A 141 5.09 5.64 -5.16
C LEU A 141 3.77 4.90 -5.38
N GLU A 142 3.71 3.85 -6.19
CA GLU A 142 2.49 3.04 -6.35
C GLU A 142 2.33 2.08 -5.17
N PRO A 143 1.25 2.14 -4.38
CA PRO A 143 1.12 1.36 -3.14
C PRO A 143 1.05 -0.15 -3.36
N GLN A 144 0.75 -0.59 -4.58
CA GLN A 144 0.70 -2.02 -4.95
C GLN A 144 2.04 -2.58 -5.44
N ALA A 145 3.05 -1.72 -5.63
CA ALA A 145 4.38 -2.18 -6.01
C ALA A 145 5.11 -2.83 -4.82
N VAL A 146 5.89 -3.87 -5.11
CA VAL A 146 6.51 -4.76 -4.11
C VAL A 146 7.49 -4.00 -3.20
N ASP A 147 8.20 -3.02 -3.76
CA ASP A 147 9.16 -2.17 -3.04
C ASP A 147 8.68 -0.72 -2.91
N SER A 148 7.35 -0.53 -2.85
CA SER A 148 6.78 0.79 -2.61
C SER A 148 7.07 1.31 -1.21
N TYR A 149 7.07 2.62 -1.05
CA TYR A 149 7.14 3.23 0.29
C TYR A 149 5.97 2.79 1.17
N PHE A 150 4.80 2.50 0.58
CA PHE A 150 3.71 1.87 1.32
C PHE A 150 4.08 0.45 1.77
N ALA A 151 4.60 -0.39 0.86
CA ALA A 151 5.06 -1.73 1.22
C ALA A 151 6.09 -1.69 2.37
N TRP A 152 6.98 -0.70 2.37
CA TRP A 152 7.98 -0.46 3.42
C TRP A 152 7.48 0.37 4.61
N ASN A 153 6.17 0.42 4.85
CA ASN A 153 5.54 0.98 6.04
C ASN A 153 5.86 2.48 6.32
N PHE A 154 6.16 3.26 5.28
CA PHE A 154 6.42 4.72 5.41
C PHE A 154 5.15 5.56 5.59
N PHE A 155 3.97 4.94 5.52
CA PHE A 155 2.67 5.63 5.53
C PHE A 155 1.67 5.00 6.51
N ASP A 156 2.12 4.24 7.50
CA ASP A 156 1.26 3.48 8.42
C ASP A 156 0.28 4.37 9.19
N GLU A 157 0.56 5.65 9.34
CA GLU A 157 -0.30 6.61 10.01
C GLU A 157 -1.69 6.71 9.37
N ILE A 158 -1.81 6.41 8.07
CA ILE A 158 -3.10 6.40 7.36
C ILE A 158 -3.95 5.17 7.68
N LEU A 159 -3.34 4.09 8.18
CA LEU A 159 -4.01 2.81 8.47
C LEU A 159 -4.80 2.86 9.79
N GLN A 160 -4.50 3.85 10.63
CA GLN A 160 -5.19 4.05 11.88
C GLN A 160 -6.25 5.15 11.75
N GLN A 161 -7.50 4.78 12.01
CA GLN A 161 -8.59 5.74 12.24
C GLN A 161 -8.29 6.60 13.46
N LYS A 162 -8.43 7.91 13.32
CA LYS A 162 -8.21 8.94 14.35
C LYS A 162 -9.51 9.45 14.95
N GLU A 163 -10.60 9.47 14.18
CA GLU A 163 -11.89 10.02 14.65
C GLU A 163 -12.93 8.92 14.85
N TYR A 164 -13.74 9.01 15.89
CA TYR A 164 -14.81 8.06 16.19
C TYR A 164 -16.06 8.81 16.66
N PHE A 165 -17.14 8.07 16.91
CA PHE A 165 -18.38 8.58 17.48
C PHE A 165 -18.58 8.11 18.92
N SER A 166 -19.33 8.89 19.70
CA SER A 166 -19.88 8.42 20.97
C SER A 166 -21.28 7.85 20.71
N PRO A 167 -21.56 6.57 21.05
CA PRO A 167 -22.84 5.94 20.78
C PRO A 167 -24.04 6.76 21.26
N TYR A 168 -24.04 7.23 22.53
CA TYR A 168 -25.18 7.94 23.09
C TYR A 168 -25.49 9.29 22.43
N ILE A 169 -24.51 9.92 21.77
CA ILE A 169 -24.71 11.16 21.01
C ILE A 169 -25.13 10.84 19.58
N PHE A 170 -24.56 9.78 19.01
CA PHE A 170 -24.71 9.47 17.59
C PHE A 170 -26.03 8.79 17.24
N GLU A 171 -26.72 8.15 18.19
CA GLU A 171 -28.00 7.45 17.98
C GLU A 171 -29.03 8.25 17.17
N GLU A 172 -29.36 9.46 17.62
CA GLU A 172 -30.34 10.31 16.92
C GLU A 172 -29.87 10.71 15.52
N LYS A 173 -28.56 10.94 15.36
CA LYS A 173 -27.98 11.28 14.06
C LYS A 173 -27.97 10.08 13.11
N ALA A 174 -27.65 8.89 13.61
CA ALA A 174 -27.67 7.65 12.86
C ALA A 174 -29.07 7.34 12.33
N LYS A 175 -30.10 7.55 13.16
CA LYS A 175 -31.50 7.44 12.77
C LYS A 175 -31.85 8.42 11.65
N GLU A 176 -31.44 9.68 11.76
CA GLU A 176 -31.65 10.70 10.71
C GLU A 176 -30.97 10.28 9.39
N ILE A 177 -29.71 9.82 9.45
CA ILE A 177 -28.94 9.38 8.27
C ILE A 177 -29.66 8.24 7.55
N VAL A 178 -30.06 7.19 8.27
CA VAL A 178 -30.74 6.03 7.70
C VAL A 178 -32.13 6.39 7.16
N GLN A 179 -32.85 7.31 7.80
CA GLN A 179 -34.16 7.76 7.32
C GLN A 179 -34.07 8.58 6.03
N ASN A 180 -33.02 9.39 5.88
CA ASN A 180 -32.85 10.28 4.75
C ASN A 180 -32.16 9.62 3.54
N GLN A 181 -31.64 8.40 3.69
CA GLN A 181 -30.92 7.66 2.63
C GLN A 181 -31.53 6.26 2.42
N PRO A 182 -32.54 6.12 1.53
CA PRO A 182 -33.22 4.84 1.30
C PRO A 182 -32.31 3.70 0.87
N ASP A 183 -31.31 3.98 0.02
CA ASP A 183 -30.37 2.97 -0.46
C ASP A 183 -29.48 2.46 0.68
N LEU A 184 -28.94 3.37 1.49
CA LEU A 184 -28.15 3.04 2.68
C LEU A 184 -28.98 2.21 3.67
N LYS A 185 -30.25 2.55 3.86
CA LYS A 185 -31.16 1.80 4.72
C LYS A 185 -31.35 0.37 4.21
N ALA A 186 -31.54 0.18 2.91
CA ALA A 186 -31.70 -1.14 2.32
C ALA A 186 -30.43 -2.00 2.51
N GLU A 187 -29.24 -1.42 2.30
CA GLU A 187 -27.96 -2.10 2.55
C GLU A 187 -27.78 -2.47 4.03
N PHE A 188 -28.14 -1.57 4.95
CA PHE A 188 -28.06 -1.80 6.39
C PHE A 188 -28.95 -2.96 6.85
N GLU A 189 -30.22 -2.98 6.41
CA GLU A 189 -31.15 -4.06 6.78
C GLU A 189 -30.72 -5.39 6.15
N LEU A 190 -30.24 -5.40 4.90
CA LEU A 190 -29.70 -6.61 4.26
C LEU A 190 -28.50 -7.18 5.03
N LEU A 191 -27.58 -6.31 5.48
CA LEU A 191 -26.45 -6.74 6.29
C LEU A 191 -26.91 -7.29 7.64
N LYS A 192 -27.91 -6.67 8.25
CA LYS A 192 -28.53 -7.13 9.51
C LYS A 192 -29.25 -8.48 9.37
N GLU A 193 -29.85 -8.77 8.22
CA GLU A 193 -30.46 -10.07 7.94
C GLU A 193 -29.42 -11.17 7.66
N SER A 194 -28.30 -10.82 7.04
CA SER A 194 -27.28 -11.79 6.59
C SER A 194 -26.17 -12.06 7.60
N ASP A 195 -25.93 -11.17 8.57
CA ASP A 195 -24.88 -11.30 9.58
C ASP A 195 -25.45 -11.21 11.01
N VAL A 196 -25.54 -12.37 11.67
CA VAL A 196 -26.04 -12.49 13.06
C VAL A 196 -25.15 -11.77 14.07
N GLN A 197 -23.83 -11.68 13.86
CA GLN A 197 -22.93 -10.97 14.76
C GLN A 197 -23.18 -9.46 14.66
N PHE A 198 -23.31 -8.95 13.43
CA PHE A 198 -23.67 -7.55 13.19
C PHE A 198 -25.05 -7.22 13.76
N ALA A 199 -26.05 -8.07 13.52
CA ALA A 199 -27.42 -7.86 13.97
C ALA A 199 -27.57 -7.76 15.49
N ASN A 200 -26.71 -8.45 16.24
CA ASN A 200 -26.71 -8.45 17.70
C ASN A 200 -25.66 -7.52 18.32
N ASN A 201 -24.98 -6.69 17.52
CA ASN A 201 -23.95 -5.77 18.01
C ASN A 201 -24.33 -4.31 17.72
N HIS A 202 -24.84 -3.65 18.75
CA HIS A 202 -25.28 -2.26 18.69
C HIS A 202 -24.17 -1.30 18.21
N TRP A 203 -22.95 -1.45 18.75
CA TRP A 203 -21.84 -0.58 18.36
C TRP A 203 -21.43 -0.80 16.91
N GLN A 204 -21.40 -2.04 16.42
CA GLN A 204 -21.06 -2.34 15.02
C GLN A 204 -22.11 -1.76 14.06
N GLN A 205 -23.40 -1.83 14.40
CA GLN A 205 -24.47 -1.21 13.62
C GLN A 205 -24.28 0.31 13.51
N LEU A 206 -24.08 1.00 14.64
CA LEU A 206 -23.82 2.44 14.62
C LEU A 206 -22.52 2.78 13.89
N TYR A 207 -21.47 1.99 14.07
CA TYR A 207 -20.19 2.22 13.40
C TYR A 207 -20.29 2.02 11.88
N TRP A 208 -21.10 1.08 11.41
CA TRP A 208 -21.37 0.92 10.00
C TRP A 208 -22.08 2.17 9.45
N ILE A 209 -23.10 2.67 10.13
CA ILE A 209 -23.80 3.92 9.71
C ILE A 209 -22.82 5.10 9.72
N TYR A 210 -21.99 5.22 10.76
CA TYR A 210 -20.97 6.25 10.87
C TYR A 210 -20.03 6.24 9.67
N LYS A 211 -19.49 5.08 9.28
CA LYS A 211 -18.59 4.93 8.11
C LYS A 211 -19.24 5.32 6.78
N HIS A 212 -20.57 5.29 6.68
CA HIS A 212 -21.31 5.70 5.48
C HIS A 212 -21.89 7.11 5.58
N SER A 213 -21.46 7.89 6.58
CA SER A 213 -21.90 9.27 6.80
C SER A 213 -20.79 10.27 6.52
N ASP A 214 -21.16 11.54 6.34
CA ASP A 214 -20.21 12.65 6.21
C ASP A 214 -19.39 12.90 7.50
N ASN A 215 -19.74 12.24 8.61
CA ASN A 215 -19.01 12.34 9.87
C ASN A 215 -17.78 11.42 9.94
N TYR A 216 -17.64 10.46 9.02
CA TYR A 216 -16.46 9.63 8.94
C TYR A 216 -15.29 10.40 8.34
N GLU A 217 -14.11 10.27 8.95
CA GLU A 217 -12.96 11.00 8.47
C GLU A 217 -12.61 10.60 7.02
N PRO A 218 -12.49 11.57 6.08
CA PRO A 218 -12.22 11.27 4.68
C PRO A 218 -10.76 10.84 4.43
N THR A 219 -9.92 10.87 5.46
CA THR A 219 -8.49 10.62 5.41
C THR A 219 -8.09 9.21 5.80
N HIS A 220 -8.92 8.49 6.56
CA HIS A 220 -8.63 7.11 6.96
C HIS A 220 -8.49 6.22 5.73
N LEU A 221 -7.40 5.44 5.69
CA LEU A 221 -6.97 4.58 4.59
C LEU A 221 -6.66 5.30 3.27
N ARG A 222 -6.73 6.64 3.21
CA ARG A 222 -6.39 7.38 2.00
C ARG A 222 -4.89 7.46 1.84
N TYR A 223 -4.38 6.83 0.80
CA TYR A 223 -2.97 6.87 0.46
C TYR A 223 -2.54 8.31 0.14
N PRO A 224 -1.48 8.83 0.76
CA PRO A 224 -1.19 10.25 0.74
C PRO A 224 -0.34 10.68 -0.47
N VAL A 225 -0.11 9.79 -1.44
CA VAL A 225 0.49 10.13 -2.72
C VAL A 225 -0.61 10.18 -3.77
N PHE A 226 -0.88 11.37 -4.27
CA PHE A 226 -1.96 11.64 -5.21
C PHE A 226 -1.44 11.63 -6.64
N ARG A 227 -2.33 11.38 -7.59
CA ARG A 227 -1.99 11.30 -9.01
C ARG A 227 -2.74 12.35 -9.81
N ILE A 228 -2.03 13.04 -10.71
CA ILE A 228 -2.60 13.85 -11.78
C ILE A 228 -2.44 13.03 -13.06
N GLU A 229 -3.55 12.52 -13.59
CA GLU A 229 -3.59 11.57 -14.72
C GLU A 229 -3.24 12.20 -16.07
#